data_AF-A0A317YBV7-F1
#
_entry.id   AF-A0A317YBV7-F1
#
_cell.length_a   1.000
_cell.length_b   1.000
_cell.length_c   1.000
_cell.angle_alpha   90.00
_cell.angle_beta   90.00
_cell.angle_gamma   90.00
#
_symmetry.space_group_name_H-M   'P 1'
#
loop_
_entity.id
_entity.type
_entity.pdbx_description
1 polymer ?
#
loop_
_entity_poly.entity_id
_entity_poly.type
_entity_poly.pdbx_seq_one_letter_code
_entity_poly.pdbx_strand_id
1 'polypeptide(L)'
;MNYCRPDVDEGEKIFRRQVLIFDGRTTYVRALQPIDKDEEVSISYIETAAVTKKRNNYLKQYFFTCTCPRCVKGFDDDALLEGFRCKNQTCDGFLLPNSGKKAYTCQKCGASRDVEEINKMRSEILQLSDKASSFLSSGSILV
;
A
#
# COMPACT_ATOMS: atom_id res chain seq x y z
N MET A 1 -21.98 -14.55 -10.62
CA MET A 1 -21.26 -13.35 -10.12
C MET A 1 -21.55 -13.27 -8.64
N ASN A 2 -20.71 -13.90 -7.82
CA ASN A 2 -21.02 -14.06 -6.40
C ASN A 2 -20.50 -12.83 -5.65
N TYR A 3 -21.44 -12.09 -5.08
CA TYR A 3 -21.21 -11.11 -4.05
C TYR A 3 -20.72 -11.85 -2.80
N CYS A 4 -19.51 -11.54 -2.31
CA CYS A 4 -19.03 -12.08 -1.04
C CYS A 4 -20.04 -11.78 0.07
N ARG A 5 -20.52 -12.84 0.73
CA ARG A 5 -21.36 -12.77 1.93
C ARG A 5 -20.55 -12.18 3.09
N PRO A 6 -21.19 -11.45 4.03
CA PRO A 6 -20.51 -10.84 5.16
C PRO A 6 -20.17 -11.78 6.33
N ASP A 7 -20.34 -13.10 6.19
CA ASP A 7 -20.23 -14.06 7.30
C ASP A 7 -19.13 -15.11 7.06
N VAL A 8 -17.86 -14.70 7.11
CA VAL A 8 -16.77 -15.67 7.28
C VAL A 8 -15.94 -15.27 8.50
N ASP A 9 -16.47 -15.62 9.66
CA ASP A 9 -15.70 -15.93 10.86
C ASP A 9 -14.84 -17.16 10.56
N GLU A 10 -13.60 -16.96 10.10
CA GLU A 10 -12.45 -17.78 10.49
C GLU A 10 -11.17 -17.17 9.89
N GLY A 11 -10.18 -16.98 10.77
CA GLY A 11 -9.01 -16.15 10.53
C GLY A 11 -7.96 -16.74 9.58
N GLU A 12 -8.28 -16.94 8.30
CA GLU A 12 -7.29 -17.45 7.35
C GLU A 12 -7.25 -16.71 6.00
N LYS A 13 -6.25 -15.82 5.89
CA LYS A 13 -5.53 -15.44 4.66
C LYS A 13 -6.40 -15.10 3.43
N ILE A 14 -7.11 -13.97 3.49
CA ILE A 14 -7.51 -13.23 2.26
C ILE A 14 -6.27 -12.50 1.71
N PHE A 15 -5.30 -13.27 1.22
CA PHE A 15 -4.29 -12.79 0.30
C PHE A 15 -4.83 -12.93 -1.11
N ARG A 16 -4.40 -12.05 -2.02
CA ARG A 16 -4.75 -12.17 -3.44
C ARG A 16 -4.18 -13.49 -3.95
N ARG A 17 -5.00 -14.54 -4.02
CA ARG A 17 -4.54 -15.88 -4.44
C ARG A 17 -4.39 -16.01 -5.95
N GLN A 18 -4.91 -15.04 -6.70
CA GLN A 18 -4.98 -15.11 -8.15
C GLN A 18 -4.69 -13.76 -8.81
N VAL A 19 -4.21 -13.84 -10.05
CA VAL A 19 -4.03 -12.69 -10.93
C VAL A 19 -5.00 -12.75 -12.10
N LEU A 20 -5.54 -11.58 -12.46
CA LEU A 20 -6.39 -11.37 -13.62
C LEU A 20 -5.55 -10.75 -14.72
N ILE A 21 -5.48 -11.38 -15.88
CA ILE A 21 -4.69 -10.93 -17.04
C ILE A 21 -5.63 -10.80 -18.22
N PHE A 22 -5.53 -9.69 -18.95
CA PHE A 22 -6.31 -9.46 -20.17
C PHE A 22 -5.40 -9.59 -21.39
N ASP A 23 -5.90 -10.30 -22.40
CA ASP A 23 -5.30 -10.43 -23.73
C ASP A 23 -6.38 -10.08 -24.76
N GLY A 24 -6.38 -8.83 -25.20
CA GLY A 24 -7.47 -8.26 -25.97
C GLY A 24 -8.81 -8.35 -25.22
N ARG A 25 -9.73 -9.19 -25.72
CA ARG A 25 -11.05 -9.44 -25.10
C ARG A 25 -11.09 -10.72 -24.28
N THR A 26 -9.98 -11.44 -24.17
CA THR A 26 -9.86 -12.67 -23.41
C THR A 26 -9.34 -12.38 -22.02
N THR A 27 -9.97 -12.97 -21.01
CA THR A 27 -9.60 -12.80 -19.61
C THR A 27 -9.07 -14.11 -19.07
N TYR A 28 -7.83 -14.10 -18.59
CA TYR A 28 -7.20 -15.23 -17.91
C TYR A 28 -7.17 -14.99 -16.41
N VAL A 29 -7.62 -15.99 -15.65
CA VAL A 29 -7.45 -16.05 -14.20
C VAL A 29 -6.41 -17.11 -13.92
N ARG A 30 -5.31 -16.74 -13.23
CA ARG A 30 -4.26 -17.68 -12.84
C ARG A 30 -4.12 -17.71 -11.34
N ALA A 31 -4.07 -18.92 -10.78
CA ALA A 31 -3.71 -19.13 -9.39
C ALA A 31 -2.22 -18.80 -9.17
N LEU A 32 -1.95 -18.04 -8.11
CA LEU A 32 -0.61 -17.70 -7.64
C LEU A 32 -0.08 -18.72 -6.63
N GLN A 33 -0.98 -19.55 -6.08
CA GLN A 33 -0.69 -20.63 -5.15
C GLN A 33 -1.70 -21.78 -5.38
N PRO A 34 -1.40 -23.02 -4.94
CA PRO A 34 -2.39 -24.10 -4.91
C PRO A 34 -3.68 -23.65 -4.20
N ILE A 35 -4.83 -24.11 -4.71
CA ILE A 35 -6.15 -23.82 -4.16
C ILE A 35 -6.78 -25.17 -3.83
N ASP A 36 -7.08 -25.37 -2.55
CA ASP A 36 -7.72 -26.61 -2.08
C ASP A 36 -9.19 -26.66 -2.51
N LYS A 37 -9.76 -27.86 -2.48
CA LYS A 37 -11.17 -28.04 -2.81
C LYS A 37 -12.03 -27.22 -1.84
N ASP A 38 -13.01 -26.51 -2.38
CA ASP A 38 -13.96 -25.66 -1.65
C ASP A 38 -13.34 -24.40 -1.02
N GLU A 39 -12.08 -24.09 -1.34
CA GLU A 39 -11.42 -22.84 -0.92
C GLU A 39 -11.87 -21.63 -1.76
N GLU A 40 -12.07 -20.48 -1.10
CA GLU A 40 -12.54 -19.27 -1.77
C GLU A 40 -11.53 -18.70 -2.79
N VAL A 41 -12.05 -18.44 -3.98
CA VAL A 41 -11.38 -17.84 -5.13
C VAL A 41 -11.50 -16.32 -5.05
N SER A 42 -10.42 -15.64 -4.64
CA SER A 42 -10.39 -14.18 -4.52
C SER A 42 -9.42 -13.50 -5.50
N ILE A 43 -9.82 -12.33 -6.01
CA ILE A 43 -8.95 -11.38 -6.72
C ILE A 43 -9.07 -10.01 -6.04
N SER A 44 -8.06 -9.15 -6.18
CA SER A 44 -8.12 -7.80 -5.62
C SER A 44 -8.58 -6.79 -6.68
N TYR A 45 -9.59 -6.00 -6.31
CA TYR A 45 -10.26 -5.02 -7.18
C TYR A 45 -9.55 -3.67 -7.23
N ILE A 46 -8.49 -3.52 -6.45
CA ILE A 46 -7.79 -2.25 -6.24
C ILE A 46 -6.28 -2.45 -6.34
N GLU A 47 -5.55 -1.35 -6.49
CA GLU A 47 -4.10 -1.36 -6.36
C GLU A 47 -3.70 -1.81 -4.94
N THR A 48 -2.74 -2.74 -4.86
CA THR A 48 -2.33 -3.37 -3.59
C THR A 48 -1.10 -2.75 -2.96
N ALA A 49 -0.37 -1.90 -3.71
CA ALA A 49 0.81 -1.16 -3.27
C ALA A 49 0.44 0.16 -2.57
N ALA A 50 -0.57 0.10 -1.69
CA ALA A 50 -1.08 1.25 -0.95
C ALA A 50 -1.33 0.88 0.51
N VAL A 51 -1.25 1.90 1.37
CA VAL A 51 -1.57 1.78 2.80
C VAL A 51 -3.01 1.37 3.04
N THR A 52 -3.25 0.70 4.16
CA THR A 52 -4.55 0.14 4.54
C THR A 52 -5.68 1.17 4.50
N LYS A 53 -5.42 2.40 4.95
CA LYS A 53 -6.40 3.50 4.89
C LYS A 53 -6.82 3.81 3.45
N LYS A 54 -5.85 3.92 2.54
CA LYS A 54 -6.08 4.24 1.13
C LYS A 54 -6.80 3.10 0.42
N ARG A 55 -6.40 1.85 0.69
CA ARG A 55 -7.09 0.65 0.18
C ARG A 55 -8.56 0.62 0.61
N ASN A 56 -8.85 0.79 1.90
CA ASN A 56 -10.22 0.82 2.39
C ASN A 56 -11.03 1.98 1.82
N ASN A 57 -10.40 3.15 1.61
CA ASN A 57 -11.09 4.26 0.94
C ASN A 57 -11.51 3.91 -0.49
N TYR A 58 -10.66 3.22 -1.25
CA TYR A 58 -11.05 2.72 -2.57
C TYR A 58 -12.13 1.63 -2.50
N LEU A 59 -12.11 0.78 -1.49
CA LEU A 59 -13.10 -0.30 -1.34
C LEU A 59 -14.48 0.19 -0.90
N LYS A 60 -14.59 1.41 -0.34
CA LYS A 60 -15.89 2.02 -0.01
C LYS A 60 -16.83 2.13 -1.21
N GLN A 61 -16.30 2.25 -2.44
CA GLN A 61 -17.12 2.26 -3.65
C GLN A 61 -17.89 0.93 -3.86
N TYR A 62 -17.42 -0.14 -3.22
CA TYR A 62 -18.06 -1.46 -3.19
C TYR A 62 -18.83 -1.71 -1.89
N PHE A 63 -19.06 -0.66 -1.09
CA PHE A 63 -19.89 -0.68 0.13
C PHE A 63 -19.44 -1.65 1.23
N PHE A 64 -18.13 -1.92 1.34
CA PHE A 64 -17.57 -2.70 2.44
C PHE A 64 -16.26 -2.12 2.98
N THR A 65 -15.89 -2.55 4.19
CA THR A 65 -14.59 -2.30 4.79
C THR A 65 -13.83 -3.62 4.87
N CYS A 66 -12.60 -3.65 4.38
CA CYS A 66 -11.80 -4.87 4.32
C CYS A 66 -11.16 -5.17 5.67
N THR A 67 -11.41 -6.37 6.18
CA THR A 67 -10.90 -6.92 7.45
C THR A 67 -9.89 -8.05 7.24
N CYS A 68 -9.26 -8.13 6.06
CA CYS A 68 -8.26 -9.17 5.79
C CYS A 68 -7.06 -9.08 6.78
N PRO A 69 -6.27 -10.15 6.94
CA PRO A 69 -5.13 -10.14 7.87
C PRO A 69 -4.16 -8.98 7.65
N ARG A 70 -3.96 -8.55 6.40
CA ARG A 70 -3.14 -7.38 6.06
C ARG A 70 -3.78 -6.06 6.49
N CYS A 71 -5.11 -5.93 6.44
CA CYS A 71 -5.79 -4.74 6.94
C CYS A 71 -5.84 -4.72 8.48
N VAL A 72 -5.88 -5.88 9.13
CA VAL A 72 -5.89 -6.00 10.60
C VAL A 72 -4.50 -5.79 11.20
N LYS A 73 -3.45 -6.37 10.60
CA LYS A 73 -2.05 -6.30 11.07
C LYS A 73 -1.22 -5.23 10.35
N GLY A 74 -1.85 -4.39 9.52
CA GLY A 74 -1.16 -3.58 8.51
C GLY A 74 -0.28 -2.44 9.01
N PHE A 75 -0.09 -2.27 10.32
CA PHE A 75 0.69 -1.16 10.86
C PHE A 75 2.14 -1.18 10.36
N ASP A 76 2.83 -2.33 10.43
CA ASP A 76 4.24 -2.43 10.02
C ASP A 76 4.41 -2.24 8.50
N ASP A 77 3.52 -2.86 7.71
CA ASP A 77 3.47 -2.69 6.25
C ASP A 77 3.23 -1.23 5.86
N ASP A 78 2.25 -0.59 6.49
CA ASP A 78 1.89 0.79 6.20
C ASP A 78 3.01 1.75 6.64
N ALA A 79 3.63 1.49 7.79
CA ALA A 79 4.77 2.24 8.29
C ALA A 79 5.96 2.17 7.32
N LEU A 80 6.22 0.99 6.72
CA LEU A 80 7.27 0.83 5.73
C LEU A 80 6.95 1.55 4.43
N LEU A 81 5.70 1.45 3.94
CA LEU A 81 5.25 2.12 2.71
C LEU A 81 5.30 3.65 2.81
N GLU A 82 5.06 4.21 4.00
CA GLU A 82 5.14 5.65 4.28
C GLU A 82 6.45 6.07 4.96
N GLY A 83 7.43 5.16 5.04
CA GLY A 83 8.71 5.40 5.69
C GLY A 83 9.61 6.33 4.89
N PHE A 84 10.40 7.14 5.60
CA PHE A 84 11.38 8.04 4.98
C PHE A 84 12.78 7.45 5.05
N ARG A 85 13.68 7.82 4.12
CA ARG A 85 15.09 7.45 4.23
C ARG A 85 15.71 8.06 5.49
N CYS A 86 16.59 7.31 6.15
CA CYS A 86 17.35 7.82 7.29
C CYS A 86 18.16 9.07 6.92
N LYS A 87 18.24 10.02 7.86
CA LYS A 87 19.05 11.24 7.70
C LYS A 87 20.56 10.97 7.66
N ASN A 88 21.00 9.88 8.28
CA ASN A 88 22.39 9.49 8.23
C ASN A 88 22.71 8.93 6.84
N GLN A 89 23.59 9.61 6.10
CA GLN A 89 23.95 9.23 4.72
C GLN A 89 24.61 7.85 4.63
N THR A 90 25.30 7.42 5.69
CA THR A 90 25.92 6.08 5.77
C THR A 90 24.94 4.99 6.22
N CYS A 91 23.71 5.36 6.57
CA CYS A 91 22.66 4.44 6.98
C CYS A 91 21.65 4.25 5.83
N ASP A 92 21.37 2.99 5.52
CA ASP A 92 20.38 2.55 4.54
C ASP A 92 19.05 2.14 5.21
N GLY A 93 18.80 2.63 6.42
CA GLY A 93 17.59 2.37 7.19
C GLY A 93 16.44 3.32 6.84
N PHE A 94 15.25 2.95 7.30
CA PHE A 94 14.03 3.76 7.17
C PHE A 94 13.62 4.35 8.51
N LEU A 95 13.10 5.57 8.47
CA LEU A 95 12.45 6.29 9.56
C LEU A 95 10.98 5.88 9.58
N LEU A 96 10.58 5.18 10.65
CA LEU A 96 9.21 4.68 10.85
C LEU A 96 8.53 5.43 12.01
N PRO A 97 7.20 5.62 11.98
CA PRO A 97 6.47 6.25 13.07
C PRO A 97 6.60 5.42 14.35
N ASN A 98 6.95 6.08 15.46
CA ASN A 98 7.04 5.42 16.76
C ASN A 98 5.67 5.37 17.42
N SER A 99 5.17 4.17 17.72
CA SER A 99 3.89 3.93 18.42
C SER A 99 3.89 4.61 19.80
N GLY A 100 3.38 5.85 19.86
CA GLY A 100 3.20 6.61 21.10
C GLY A 100 4.04 7.88 21.24
N LYS A 101 4.96 8.18 20.31
CA LYS A 101 5.69 9.46 20.30
C LYS A 101 5.41 10.23 19.01
N LYS A 102 5.39 11.56 19.08
CA LYS A 102 5.39 12.44 17.90
C LYS A 102 6.78 12.46 17.24
N ALA A 103 7.32 11.30 16.90
CA ALA A 103 8.64 11.16 16.31
C ALA A 103 8.74 9.93 15.42
N TYR A 104 9.52 10.05 14.36
CA TYR A 104 9.94 8.96 13.49
C TYR A 104 11.33 8.50 13.89
N THR A 105 11.56 7.20 14.00
CA THR A 105 12.83 6.62 14.45
C THR A 105 13.37 5.66 13.40
N CYS A 106 14.69 5.71 13.18
CA CYS A 106 15.34 4.83 12.23
C CYS A 106 15.45 3.43 12.80
N GLN A 107 14.98 2.42 12.06
CA GLN A 107 15.03 1.01 12.46
C GLN A 107 16.46 0.44 12.59
N LYS A 108 17.48 1.10 12.01
CA LYS A 108 18.88 0.61 12.01
C LYS A 108 19.77 1.37 12.99
N CYS A 109 19.81 2.71 12.90
CA CYS A 109 20.75 3.52 13.68
C CYS A 109 20.12 4.31 14.83
N GLY A 110 18.79 4.23 15.02
CA GLY A 110 18.09 4.92 16.11
C GLY A 110 17.96 6.44 15.94
N ALA A 111 18.46 7.02 14.83
CA ALA A 111 18.27 8.43 14.54
C ALA A 111 16.77 8.80 14.49
N SER A 112 16.41 9.91 15.13
CA SER A 112 15.03 10.40 15.15
C SER A 112 14.84 11.71 14.36
N ARG A 113 13.59 11.94 13.95
CA ARG A 113 13.03 13.20 13.45
C ARG A 113 11.66 13.43 14.07
N ASP A 114 11.29 14.69 14.25
CA ASP A 114 9.94 15.05 14.69
C ASP A 114 8.92 14.97 13.53
N VAL A 115 7.64 15.14 13.87
CA VAL A 115 6.54 15.03 12.91
C VAL A 115 6.49 16.25 11.99
N GLU A 116 6.86 17.42 12.49
CA GLU A 116 6.88 18.69 11.77
C GLU A 116 7.88 18.66 10.60
N GLU A 117 9.10 18.19 10.83
CA GLU A 117 10.12 17.97 9.79
C GLU A 117 9.63 16.98 8.73
N ILE A 118 8.99 15.89 9.16
CA ILE A 118 8.46 14.86 8.25
C ILE A 118 7.34 15.43 7.39
N ASN A 119 6.44 16.21 7.97
CA ASN A 119 5.37 16.89 7.24
C ASN A 119 5.92 17.91 6.23
N LYS A 120 6.97 18.65 6.60
CA LYS A 120 7.66 19.55 5.69
C LYS A 120 8.26 18.79 4.51
N MET A 121 9.02 17.72 4.76
CA MET A 121 9.58 16.88 3.69
C MET A 121 8.49 16.29 2.78
N ARG A 122 7.38 15.81 3.35
CA ARG A 122 6.22 15.33 2.58
C ARG A 122 5.68 16.43 1.66
N SER A 123 5.53 17.66 2.16
CA SER A 123 5.01 18.78 1.36
C SER A 123 5.95 19.14 0.20
N GLU A 124 7.26 19.13 0.44
CA GLU A 124 8.28 19.38 -0.59
C GLU A 124 8.26 18.29 -1.68
N ILE A 125 8.11 17.02 -1.29
CA ILE A 125 7.99 15.90 -2.24
C ILE A 125 6.74 16.06 -3.12
N LEU A 126 5.60 16.43 -2.53
CA LEU A 126 4.36 16.65 -3.29
C LEU A 126 4.53 17.79 -4.30
N GLN A 127 5.11 18.91 -3.88
CA GLN A 127 5.39 20.04 -4.78
C GLN A 127 6.32 19.65 -5.94
N LEU A 128 7.37 18.86 -5.66
CA LEU A 128 8.27 18.36 -6.70
C LEU A 128 7.55 17.43 -7.68
N SER A 129 6.70 16.53 -7.18
CA SER A 129 5.90 15.61 -8.00
C SER A 129 4.91 16.35 -8.91
N ASP A 130 4.24 17.38 -8.38
CA ASP A 130 3.30 18.19 -9.14
C ASP A 130 4.03 18.97 -10.24
N LYS A 131 5.17 19.56 -9.88
CA LYS A 131 6.02 20.28 -10.84
C LYS A 131 6.51 19.34 -11.95
N ALA A 132 6.98 18.13 -11.62
CA ALA A 132 7.40 17.13 -12.61
C ALA A 132 6.23 16.72 -13.54
N SER A 133 5.04 16.52 -12.98
CA SER A 133 3.84 16.19 -13.76
C SER A 133 3.45 17.31 -14.74
N SER A 134 3.58 18.57 -14.33
CA SER A 134 3.33 19.71 -15.20
C SER A 134 4.28 19.77 -16.39
N PHE A 135 5.58 19.50 -16.19
CA PHE A 135 6.56 19.44 -17.28
C PHE A 135 6.27 18.32 -18.29
N LEU A 136 5.87 17.15 -17.81
CA LEU A 136 5.50 16.01 -18.67
C LEU A 136 4.24 16.32 -19.49
N SER A 137 3.26 17.01 -18.90
CA SER A 137 2.03 17.41 -19.61
C SER A 137 2.26 18.54 -20.63
N SER A 138 3.31 19.35 -20.47
CA SER A 138 3.65 20.44 -21.40
C SER A 138 4.54 19.99 -22.57
N GLY A 139 4.78 18.69 -22.75
CA GLY A 139 5.46 18.14 -23.93
C GLY A 139 6.93 18.57 -24.10
N SER A 140 7.58 19.09 -23.06
CA SER A 140 9.00 19.47 -23.12
C SER A 140 9.89 18.27 -22.84
N ILE A 141 9.90 17.29 -23.76
CA ILE A 141 10.98 16.31 -23.83
C ILE A 141 12.05 16.93 -24.72
N LEU A 142 13.12 17.45 -24.11
CA LEU A 142 14.38 17.64 -24.80
C LEU A 142 14.98 16.25 -24.99
N VAL A 143 14.77 15.69 -26.18
CA VAL A 143 15.61 14.60 -26.72
C VAL A 143 16.95 15.20 -27.14
#